data_AF-A0A940ZL29-F1
#
_entry.id   AF-A0A940ZL29-F1
#
_cell.length_a   1.000
_cell.length_b   1.000
_cell.length_c   1.000
_cell.angle_alpha   90.00
_cell.angle_beta   90.00
_cell.angle_gamma   90.00
#
_symmetry.space_group_name_H-M   'P 1'
#
loop_
_entity.id
_entity.type
_entity.pdbx_description
1 polymer ?
#
loop_
_entity_poly.entity_id
_entity_poly.type
_entity_poly.pdbx_seq_one_letter_code
_entity_poly.pdbx_strand_id
1 'polypeptide(L)' 'MKIEWDARKAKANFRKHRVSFEEAANALSDSMAVTGTDPDHSITEDR' A
#
# COMPACT_ATOMS: atom_id res chain seq x y z
N MET A 1 -15.28 2.92 1.21
CA MET A 1 -14.05 3.72 1.32
C MET A 1 -13.71 4.24 -0.07
N LYS A 2 -13.57 5.56 -0.28
CA LYS A 2 -13.04 6.10 -1.55
C LYS A 2 -11.57 6.41 -1.31
N ILE A 3 -10.69 5.71 -2.01
CA ILE A 3 -9.25 5.98 -1.97
C ILE A 3 -8.93 6.87 -3.17
N GLU A 4 -8.43 8.07 -2.90
CA GLU A 4 -8.05 9.04 -3.91
C GLU A 4 -6.54 9.21 -3.92
N TRP A 5 -5.94 9.29 -5.11
CA TRP A 5 -4.51 9.49 -5.27
C TRP A 5 -4.21 10.42 -6.46
N ASP A 6 -3.12 11.18 -6.35
CA ASP A 6 -2.61 11.99 -7.45
C ASP A 6 -2.09 11.08 -8.58
N ALA A 7 -2.52 11.35 -9.81
CA ALA A 7 -2.18 10.56 -11.00
C ALA A 7 -0.67 10.55 -11.32
N ARG A 8 0.07 11.62 -11.01
CA ARG A 8 1.53 11.67 -11.17
C ARG A 8 2.20 10.76 -10.15
N LYS A 9 1.71 10.75 -8.91
CA LYS A 9 2.19 9.82 -7.87
C LYS A 9 1.91 8.37 -8.25
N ALA A 10 0.73 8.07 -8.79
CA ALA A 10 0.38 6.72 -9.25
C ALA A 10 1.33 6.22 -10.35
N LYS A 11 1.63 7.05 -11.34
CA LYS A 11 2.56 6.70 -12.42
C LYS A 11 3.99 6.49 -11.90
N ALA A 12 4.43 7.31 -10.95
CA ALA A 12 5.74 7.15 -10.31
C ALA A 12 5.80 5.87 -9.46
N ASN A 13 4.75 5.57 -8.69
CA ASN A 13 4.64 4.36 -7.87
C ASN A 13 4.69 3.11 -8.73
N PHE A 14 3.90 3.06 -9.81
CA PHE A 14 3.89 1.93 -10.73
C PHE A 14 5.27 1.71 -11.36
N ARG A 15 5.99 2.77 -11.73
CA ARG A 15 7.35 2.63 -12.27
C ARG A 15 8.36 2.09 -11.24
N LYS A 16 8.23 2.50 -9.98
CA LYS A 16 9.19 2.14 -8.91
C LYS A 16 8.90 0.76 -8.31
N HIS A 17 7.62 0.45 -8.10
CA HIS A 17 7.17 -0.71 -7.32
C HIS A 17 6.41 -1.74 -8.16
N ARG A 18 6.08 -1.42 -9.42
CA ARG A 18 5.29 -2.28 -10.33
C ARG A 18 3.90 -2.68 -9.82
N VAL A 19 3.41 -2.00 -8.79
CA VAL A 19 2.07 -2.18 -8.23
C VAL A 19 1.28 -0.89 -8.45
N SER A 20 0.05 -1.01 -8.93
CA SER A 20 -0.86 0.13 -9.08
C SER A 20 -1.57 0.43 -7.76
N PHE A 21 -1.97 1.69 -7.54
CA PHE A 21 -2.73 2.03 -6.34
C PHE A 21 -4.13 1.41 -6.31
N GLU A 22 -4.71 1.10 -7.48
CA GLU A 22 -5.98 0.37 -7.57
C GLU A 22 -5.84 -1.07 -7.05
N GLU A 23 -4.76 -1.75 -7.44
CA GLU A 23 -4.46 -3.12 -7.00
C GLU A 23 -4.14 -3.16 -5.50
N ALA A 24 -3.37 -2.18 -5.01
CA ALA A 24 -3.11 -2.02 -3.57
C ALA A 24 -4.39 -1.68 -2.78
N ALA A 25 -5.27 -0.84 -3.32
CA ALA A 25 -6.54 -0.49 -2.69
C ALA A 25 -7.47 -1.72 -2.56
N ASN A 26 -7.47 -2.61 -3.55
CA ASN A 26 -8.22 -3.85 -3.50
C ASN A 26 -7.70 -4.77 -2.39
N ALA A 27 -6.37 -4.91 -2.27
CA ALA A 27 -5.75 -5.68 -1.18
C ALA A 27 -6.04 -5.09 0.21
N LEU A 28 -6.08 -3.75 0.34
CA LEU A 28 -6.42 -3.07 1.59
C LEU A 28 -7.93 -3.14 1.94
N SER A 29 -8.78 -3.36 0.94
CA SER A 29 -10.24 -3.47 1.12
C SER A 29 -10.70 -4.90 1.35
N ASP A 30 -9.82 -5.89 1.22
CA ASP A 30 -10.10 -7.29 1.48
C ASP A 30 -10.24 -7.53 2.99
N SER A 31 -11.44 -7.89 3.43
CA SER A 31 -11.76 -8.16 4.84
C SER A 31 -11.17 -9.46 5.37
N MET A 32 -10.68 -10.33 4.49
CA MET A 32 -9.96 -11.56 4.80
C MET A 32 -8.44 -11.41 4.64
N ALA A 33 -7.96 -10.19 4.34
CA ALA A 33 -6.53 -9.91 4.29
C ALA A 33 -5.87 -10.24 5.64
N VAL A 34 -4.92 -11.16 5.61
CA VAL A 34 -4.10 -11.47 6.78
C VAL A 34 -3.11 -10.33 6.98
N THR A 35 -3.25 -9.61 8.08
CA THR A 35 -2.29 -8.61 8.52
C THR A 35 -1.29 -9.27 9.48
N GLY A 36 -0.03 -9.34 9.06
CA GLY A 36 1.08 -9.84 9.88
C GLY A 36 1.92 -8.67 10.39
N THR A 37 2.52 -8.84 11.57
CA THR A 37 3.58 -7.91 12.00
C THR A 37 4.81 -8.17 11.14
N ASP A 38 5.35 -7.14 10.50
CA ASP A 38 6.57 -7.28 9.73
C ASP A 38 7.73 -7.63 10.69
N PRO A 39 8.44 -8.75 10.49
CA PRO A 39 9.50 -9.19 11.40
C PRO A 39 10.77 -8.33 11.31
N ASP A 40 10.93 -7.53 10.26
CA ASP A 40 12.03 -6.58 10.08
C ASP A 40 11.64 -5.17 10.57
N HIS A 41 10.41 -4.99 11.08
CA HIS A 41 9.91 -3.72 11.57
C HIS A 41 10.84 -3.18 12.65
N SER A 42 11.56 -2.11 12.31
CA SER A 42 12.49 -1.46 13.21
C SER A 42 11.70 -0.85 14.37
N ILE A 43 12.05 -1.22 15.60
CA ILE A 43 11.44 -0.70 16.84
C ILE A 43 11.50 0.84 16.96
N THR A 44 12.29 1.50 16.11
CA THR A 44 12.54 2.94 16.07
C THR A 44 11.73 3.71 15.03
N GLU A 45 10.99 3.06 14.14
CA GLU A 45 10.01 3.78 13.30
C GLU A 45 8.79 4.10 14.15
N ASP A 46 8.76 5.35 14.63
CA ASP A 46 7.65 5.94 15.38
C ASP A 46 6.36 5.88 14.54
N ARG A 47 5.24 5.55 15.19
CA ARG A 47 3.94 5.32 14.55
C ARG A 47 3.21 6.60 14.17
#